data_AF-A0A2R6L3V1-F1
#
_entry.id   AF-A0A2R6L3V1-F1
#
_cell.length_a   1.000
_cell.length_b   1.000
_cell.length_c   1.000
_cell.angle_alpha   90.00
_cell.angle_beta   90.00
_cell.angle_gamma   90.00
#
_symmetry.space_group_name_H-M   'P 1'
#
loop_
_entity.id
_entity.type
_entity.pdbx_description
1 polymer ?
#
loop_
_entity_poly.entity_id
_entity_poly.type
_entity_poly.pdbx_seq_one_letter_code
_entity_poly.pdbx_strand_id
1 'polypeptide(L)'
;MRAAVLEEYGAPLELTDVPAPELPPDGAVVSVDACGLCRSDWHAWRGHGEWNDDQVPRGQILGHEPAGEVVAVGERVEHIAEGDQVVVPFSLGD
;
A
#
# COMPACT_ATOMS: atom_id res chain seq x y z
N MET A 1 8.82 7.13 6.94
CA MET A 1 7.45 6.87 7.42
C MET A 1 7.41 5.54 8.16
N ARG A 2 6.40 5.27 8.98
CA ARG A 2 6.25 3.96 9.64
C ARG A 2 5.37 3.06 8.79
N ALA A 3 5.73 1.79 8.67
CA ALA A 3 4.97 0.82 7.87
C ALA A 3 5.02 -0.58 8.52
N ALA A 4 3.99 -1.40 8.25
CA ALA A 4 4.00 -2.83 8.58
C ALA A 4 4.61 -3.61 7.41
N VAL A 5 5.80 -4.17 7.62
CA VAL A 5 6.56 -4.88 6.58
C VAL A 5 6.47 -6.38 6.82
N LEU A 6 6.23 -7.14 5.75
CA LEU A 6 6.20 -8.60 5.81
C LEU A 6 7.62 -9.17 5.83
N GLU A 7 8.20 -9.33 7.03
CA GLU A 7 9.53 -9.95 7.17
C GLU A 7 9.46 -11.49 7.12
N GLU A 8 8.50 -12.07 7.84
CA GLU A 8 8.27 -13.52 7.92
C GLU A 8 6.78 -13.83 7.89
N TYR A 9 6.39 -14.90 7.17
CA TYR A 9 4.99 -15.31 7.08
C TYR A 9 4.48 -15.82 8.42
N GLY A 10 3.33 -15.31 8.85
CA GLY A 10 2.67 -15.74 10.08
C GLY A 10 3.32 -15.25 11.38
N ALA A 11 4.44 -14.51 11.31
CA ALA A 11 5.04 -13.84 12.45
C ALA A 11 4.28 -12.53 12.77
N PRO A 12 4.22 -12.05 14.03
CA PRO A 12 3.63 -10.75 14.33
C PRO A 12 4.19 -9.63 13.46
N LEU A 13 3.33 -8.76 12.93
CA LEU A 13 3.76 -7.59 12.17
C LEU A 13 4.26 -6.51 13.13
N GLU A 14 5.45 -5.98 12.85
CA GLU A 14 6.02 -4.85 13.57
C GLU A 14 5.99 -3.58 12.71
N LEU A 15 5.81 -2.43 13.36
CA LEU A 15 5.91 -1.13 12.70
C LEU A 15 7.38 -0.70 12.66
N THR A 16 7.95 -0.64 11.46
CA THR A 16 9.33 -0.22 11.23
C THR A 16 9.39 1.11 10.49
N ASP A 17 10.49 1.85 10.67
CA ASP A 17 10.76 3.08 9.93
C ASP A 17 11.35 2.75 8.55
N VAL A 18 10.69 3.23 7.50
CA VAL A 18 11.10 3.09 6.10
C VAL A 18 11.25 4.46 5.43
N PRO A 19 12.04 4.59 4.35
CA PRO A 19 12.09 5.80 3.55
C PRO A 19 10.70 6.24 3.07
N ALA A 20 10.54 7.54 2.82
CA ALA A 20 9.35 8.03 2.11
C ALA A 20 9.35 7.48 0.67
N PRO A 21 8.16 7.26 0.06
CA PRO A 21 8.07 6.80 -1.31
C PRO A 21 8.63 7.87 -2.27
N GLU A 22 9.20 7.42 -3.38
CA GLU A 22 9.53 8.30 -4.50
C GLU A 22 8.26 8.66 -5.27
N LEU A 23 8.19 9.89 -5.79
CA LEU A 23 7.07 10.37 -6.60
C LEU A 23 7.39 10.15 -8.09
N PRO A 24 6.75 9.17 -8.76
CA PRO A 24 6.92 9.01 -10.20
C PRO A 24 6.14 10.10 -10.96
N PRO A 25 6.50 10.39 -12.22
CA PRO A 25 5.87 11.47 -12.98
C PRO A 25 4.36 11.29 -13.22
N ASP A 26 3.83 10.08 -13.14
CA ASP A 26 2.42 9.69 -13.29
C ASP A 26 1.77 9.19 -11.99
N GLY A 27 2.43 9.35 -10.84
CA GLY A 27 1.90 8.92 -9.55
C GLY A 27 1.50 10.07 -8.64
N ALA A 28 1.01 9.69 -7.47
CA ALA A 28 0.74 10.59 -6.36
C ALA A 28 1.28 9.98 -5.06
N VAL A 29 1.69 10.85 -4.13
CA VAL A 29 1.98 10.45 -2.75
C VAL A 29 0.77 10.80 -1.89
N VAL A 30 0.31 9.84 -1.11
CA VAL A 30 -0.85 9.99 -0.22
C VAL A 30 -0.37 9.88 1.23
N SER A 31 -0.74 10.87 2.05
CA SER A 31 -0.70 10.75 3.51
C SER A 31 -1.86 9.86 3.94
N VAL A 32 -1.54 8.62 4.35
CA VAL A 32 -2.55 7.63 4.72
C VAL A 32 -3.05 7.91 6.14
N ASP A 33 -4.35 8.19 6.27
CA ASP A 33 -5.02 8.40 7.56
C ASP A 33 -5.57 7.08 8.13
N ALA A 34 -6.07 6.22 7.25
CA ALA A 34 -6.61 4.91 7.61
C ALA A 34 -6.38 3.89 6.48
N CYS A 35 -6.28 2.62 6.85
CA CYS A 35 -6.27 1.50 5.91
C CYS A 35 -7.16 0.38 6.42
N GLY A 36 -8.01 -0.16 5.55
CA GLY A 36 -8.79 -1.36 5.84
C GLY A 36 -7.90 -2.57 6.09
N LEU A 37 -8.42 -3.50 6.89
CA LEU A 37 -7.84 -4.84 7.10
C LEU A 37 -8.79 -5.87 6.51
N CYS A 38 -8.38 -6.47 5.39
CA CYS A 38 -9.17 -7.45 4.68
C CYS A 38 -8.64 -8.87 4.90
N ARG A 39 -9.46 -9.88 4.58
CA ARG A 39 -9.06 -11.28 4.65
C ARG A 39 -7.91 -11.61 3.69
N SER A 40 -7.80 -10.90 2.58
CA SER A 40 -6.67 -11.02 1.64
C SER A 40 -5.34 -10.59 2.28
N ASP A 41 -5.32 -9.55 3.11
CA ASP A 41 -4.09 -9.18 3.86
C ASP A 41 -3.66 -10.31 4.80
N TRP A 42 -4.62 -10.98 5.44
CA TRP A 42 -4.34 -12.15 6.26
C TRP A 42 -3.77 -13.30 5.43
N HIS A 43 -4.31 -13.57 4.24
CA HIS A 43 -3.76 -14.60 3.36
C HIS A 43 -2.33 -14.29 2.89
N ALA A 44 -2.07 -13.04 2.52
CA ALA A 44 -0.74 -12.55 2.18
C ALA A 44 0.23 -12.72 3.37
N TRP A 45 -0.18 -12.28 4.56
CA TRP A 45 0.58 -12.43 5.79
C TRP A 45 0.88 -13.90 6.14
N ARG A 46 -0.05 -14.82 5.90
CA ARG A 46 0.15 -16.26 6.11
C ARG A 46 1.02 -16.91 5.03
N GLY A 47 1.41 -16.18 3.99
CA GLY A 47 2.18 -16.71 2.88
C GLY A 47 1.39 -17.68 2.00
N HIS A 48 0.07 -17.56 1.93
CA HIS A 48 -0.72 -18.34 0.98
C HIS A 48 -0.50 -17.79 -0.44
N GLY A 49 -0.57 -18.65 -1.47
CA GLY A 49 -0.38 -18.26 -2.88
C GLY A 49 0.71 -19.04 -3.62
N GLU A 50 1.56 -19.79 -2.90
CA GLU A 50 2.71 -20.55 -3.46
C GLU A 50 2.31 -21.49 -4.61
N TRP A 51 1.16 -22.13 -4.52
CA TRP A 51 0.66 -23.08 -5.52
C TRP A 51 0.37 -22.46 -6.89
N ASN A 52 0.26 -21.12 -6.97
CA ASN A 52 0.01 -20.36 -8.19
C ASN A 52 1.05 -19.24 -8.42
N ASP A 53 2.20 -19.30 -7.73
CA ASP A 53 3.24 -18.25 -7.79
C ASP A 53 2.70 -16.83 -7.48
N ASP A 54 1.69 -16.75 -6.61
CA ASP A 54 1.01 -15.51 -6.20
C ASP A 54 1.29 -15.18 -4.73
N GLN A 55 2.45 -15.61 -4.24
CA GLN A 55 2.85 -15.37 -2.86
C GLN A 55 3.44 -13.96 -2.75
N VAL A 56 2.89 -13.15 -1.84
CA VAL A 56 3.41 -11.80 -1.58
C VAL A 56 4.86 -11.90 -1.10
N PRO A 57 5.82 -11.21 -1.73
CA PRO A 57 7.23 -11.32 -1.37
C PRO A 57 7.50 -10.77 0.03
N ARG A 58 8.50 -11.34 0.69
CA ARG A 58 9.05 -10.75 1.91
C ARG A 58 9.65 -9.38 1.61
N GLY A 59 9.56 -8.46 2.57
CA GLY A 59 9.92 -7.06 2.41
C GLY A 59 8.78 -6.18 1.87
N GLN A 60 7.64 -6.77 1.47
CA GLN A 60 6.47 -6.01 1.03
C GLN A 60 5.82 -5.26 2.21
N ILE A 61 5.42 -4.01 1.97
CA ILE A 61 4.51 -3.27 2.86
C ILE A 61 3.08 -3.74 2.57
N LEU A 62 2.37 -4.20 3.61
CA LEU A 62 1.01 -4.74 3.49
C LEU A 62 -0.07 -3.65 3.59
N GLY A 63 -1.31 -4.02 3.23
CA GLY A 63 -2.49 -3.15 3.20
C GLY A 63 -2.83 -2.70 1.77
N HIS A 64 -4.09 -2.85 1.39
CA HIS A 64 -4.56 -2.55 0.03
C HIS A 64 -5.88 -1.78 -0.03
N GLU A 65 -6.30 -1.22 1.11
CA GLU A 65 -7.50 -0.39 1.22
C GLU A 65 -7.20 0.96 1.93
N PRO A 66 -6.16 1.72 1.54
CA PRO A 66 -5.84 2.98 2.20
C PRO A 66 -6.78 4.12 1.76
N ALA A 67 -7.00 5.04 2.67
CA ALA A 67 -7.68 6.32 2.44
C ALA A 67 -6.90 7.45 3.13
N GLY A 68 -6.87 8.62 2.50
CA GLY A 68 -6.19 9.78 3.04
C GLY A 68 -6.09 10.94 2.05
N GLU A 69 -5.10 11.80 2.27
CA GLU A 69 -4.92 13.05 1.53
C GLU A 69 -3.75 12.98 0.56
N VAL A 70 -3.94 13.47 -0.67
CA VAL A 70 -2.86 13.63 -1.65
C VAL A 70 -1.92 14.75 -1.19
N VAL A 71 -0.63 14.44 -0.99
CA VAL A 71 0.39 15.40 -0.54
C VAL A 71 1.39 15.78 -1.64
N ALA A 72 1.41 15.06 -2.75
CA ALA A 72 2.17 15.41 -3.94
C ALA A 72 1.63 14.68 -5.17
N VAL A 73 1.69 15.31 -6.35
CA VAL A 73 1.34 14.70 -7.64
C VAL A 73 2.46 14.87 -8.66
N GLY A 74 2.64 13.86 -9.52
CA GLY A 74 3.61 13.89 -10.60
C GLY A 74 3.19 14.83 -11.73
N GLU A 75 4.16 15.27 -12.54
CA GLU A 75 3.95 16.24 -13.62
C GLU A 75 2.97 15.80 -14.73
N ARG A 76 2.65 14.51 -14.82
CA ARG A 76 1.72 13.92 -15.80
C ARG A 76 0.35 13.60 -15.20
N VAL A 77 0.09 13.96 -13.95
CA VAL A 77 -1.21 13.72 -13.29
C VAL A 77 -2.15 14.89 -13.58
N GLU A 78 -3.32 14.60 -14.16
CA GLU A 78 -4.27 15.64 -14.61
C GLU A 78 -5.61 15.63 -13.84
N HIS A 79 -5.89 14.60 -13.04
CA HIS A 79 -7.24 14.32 -12.52
C HIS A 79 -7.39 14.43 -11.00
N ILE A 80 -6.29 14.55 -10.27
CA ILE A 80 -6.24 14.79 -8.82
C ILE A 80 -5.15 15.82 -8.53
N ALA A 81 -5.27 16.52 -7.40
CA ALA A 81 -4.34 17.54 -6.95
C ALA A 81 -3.99 17.36 -5.46
N GLU A 82 -2.92 18.04 -5.03
CA GLU A 82 -2.58 18.15 -3.60
C GLU A 82 -3.77 18.70 -2.79
N GLY A 83 -4.07 18.06 -1.66
CA GLY A 83 -5.22 18.36 -0.80
C GLY A 83 -6.47 17.53 -1.10
N ASP A 84 -6.52 16.79 -2.21
CA ASP A 84 -7.66 15.91 -2.52
C ASP A 84 -7.72 14.72 -1.55
N GLN A 85 -8.94 14.37 -1.15
CA GLN A 85 -9.22 13.18 -0.34
C GLN A 85 -9.46 11.99 -1.28
N VAL A 86 -8.68 10.93 -1.11
CA VAL A 86 -8.69 9.76 -1.99
C VAL A 86 -8.86 8.45 -1.22
N VAL A 87 -9.45 7.48 -1.88
CA VAL A 87 -9.44 6.06 -1.49
C VAL A 87 -8.69 5.32 -2.60
N VAL A 88 -7.77 4.44 -2.24
CA VAL A 88 -7.08 3.57 -3.21
C VAL A 88 -7.73 2.19 -3.14
N PRO A 89 -8.64 1.87 -4.08
CA PRO A 89 -9.31 0.57 -4.06
C PRO A 89 -8.35 -0.54 -4.50
N PHE A 90 -8.50 -1.73 -3.91
CA PHE A 90 -7.86 -2.96 -4.39
C PHE A 90 -8.20 -3.27 -5.85
N SER A 91 -9.45 -2.99 -6.21
CA SER A 91 -9.97 -3.20 -7.55
C SER A 91 -9.41 -2.12 -8.47
N LEU A 92 -8.55 -2.50 -9.40
CA LEU A 92 -8.26 -1.68 -10.57
C LEU A 92 -9.53 -1.70 -11.44
N GLY A 93 -10.39 -0.70 -11.29
CA GLY A 93 -11.42 -0.42 -12.28
C GLY A 93 -10.80 0.28 -13.48
N ASP A 94 -11.26 -0.06 -14.69
CA ASP A 94 -10.96 0.69 -15.91
C ASP A 94 -11.50 2.14 -15.84
#